data_AF-A0A2D4TIE8-F1
#
_entry.id   AF-A0A2D4TIE8-F1
#
_cell.length_a   1.000
_cell.length_b   1.000
_cell.length_c   1.000
_cell.angle_alpha   90.00
_cell.angle_beta   90.00
_cell.angle_gamma   90.00
#
_symmetry.space_group_name_H-M   'P 1'
#
loop_
_entity.id
_entity.type
_entity.pdbx_description
1 polymer ?
#
loop_
_entity_poly.entity_id
_entity_poly.type
_entity_poly.pdbx_seq_one_letter_code
_entity_poly.pdbx_strand_id
1 'polypeptide(L)' 'MDGKYLLKRGMTWYVRFAIPEMVQDIFGKKEFVQSLKTKDFQEAKLLKLKFLDRYAQMISGAQKQLGP' A
#
# COMPACT_ATOMS: atom_id res chain seq x y z
N MET A 1 -3.61 -11.52 14.58
CA MET A 1 -4.07 -11.72 13.18
C MET A 1 -3.62 -10.52 12.36
N ASP A 2 -2.47 -10.66 11.70
CA ASP A 2 -1.75 -9.60 11.00
C ASP A 2 -2.35 -9.26 9.62
N GLY A 3 -3.62 -8.88 9.64
CA GLY A 3 -4.29 -8.18 8.53
C GLY A 3 -3.80 -6.75 8.33
N LYS A 4 -2.64 -6.37 8.91
CA LYS A 4 -1.96 -5.11 8.63
C LYS A 4 -1.88 -4.98 7.10
N TYR A 5 -2.50 -3.94 6.57
CA TYR A 5 -2.58 -3.60 5.15
C TYR A 5 -3.63 -4.33 4.28
N LEU A 6 -4.41 -5.29 4.78
CA LEU A 6 -5.52 -5.88 3.99
C LEU A 6 -6.87 -5.45 4.52
N LEU A 7 -7.69 -4.89 3.65
CA LEU A 7 -9.05 -4.49 3.92
C LEU A 7 -9.99 -5.33 3.04
N LYS A 8 -10.90 -6.09 3.65
CA LYS A 8 -11.95 -6.80 2.92
C LYS A 8 -13.16 -5.88 2.78
N ARG A 9 -13.57 -5.57 1.54
CA ARG A 9 -14.79 -4.79 1.27
C ARG A 9 -15.70 -5.60 0.36
N GLY A 10 -16.73 -6.21 0.96
CA GLY A 10 -17.61 -7.15 0.29
C GLY A 10 -16.86 -8.41 -0.18
N MET A 11 -16.87 -8.66 -1.49
CA MET A 11 -16.22 -9.80 -2.13
C MET A 11 -14.78 -9.54 -2.57
N THR A 12 -14.26 -8.32 -2.42
CA THR A 12 -12.94 -7.95 -2.92
C THR A 12 -12.01 -7.52 -1.79
N TRP A 13 -10.75 -7.94 -1.89
CA TRP A 13 -9.68 -7.49 -1.02
C TRP A 13 -9.06 -6.19 -1.55
N TYR A 14 -8.68 -5.32 -0.63
CA TYR A 14 -8.00 -4.06 -0.88
C TYR A 14 -6.71 -4.05 -0.08
N VAL A 15 -5.64 -3.51 -0.66
CA VAL A 15 -4.43 -3.18 0.09
C VAL A 15 -4.52 -1.73 0.55
N ARG A 16 -4.27 -1.49 1.84
CA ARG A 16 -4.18 -0.16 2.45
C ARG A 16 -2.78 0.02 3.01
N PHE A 17 -2.03 0.99 2.52
CA PHE A 17 -0.69 1.29 3.03
C PHE A 17 -0.61 2.75 3.48
N ALA A 18 -0.22 2.99 4.73
CA ALA A 18 -0.05 4.35 5.24
C ALA A 18 1.20 4.97 4.63
N ILE A 19 1.06 6.16 4.06
CA ILE A 19 2.16 6.92 3.47
C ILE A 19 2.82 7.70 4.61
N PRO A 20 4.16 7.64 4.78
CA PRO A 20 4.86 8.44 5.79
C PRO A 20 4.63 9.93 5.57
N GLU A 21 4.36 10.70 6.65
CA GLU A 21 4.00 12.13 6.59
C GLU A 21 4.96 12.96 5.75
N MET A 22 6.26 12.70 5.87
CA MET A 22 7.32 13.31 5.06
C MET A 22 7.04 13.28 3.55
N VAL A 23 6.53 12.18 3.01
CA VAL A 23 6.26 12.01 1.57
C VAL A 23 4.77 12.18 1.22
N GLN A 24 3.89 12.41 2.21
CA GLN A 24 2.46 12.63 1.95
C GLN A 24 2.22 13.85 1.06
N ASP A 25 3.05 14.90 1.22
CA ASP A 25 3.01 16.11 0.41
C ASP A 25 3.29 15.79 -1.07
N ILE A 26 4.33 14.99 -1.34
CA ILE A 26 4.69 14.53 -2.69
C ILE A 26 3.56 13.73 -3.34
N PHE A 27 2.94 12.81 -2.58
CA PHE A 27 1.87 11.97 -3.12
C PHE A 27 0.49 12.63 -3.11
N GLY A 28 0.33 13.77 -2.42
CA GLY A 28 -0.96 14.43 -2.19
C GLY A 28 -1.98 13.54 -1.44
N LYS A 29 -1.52 12.48 -0.76
CA LYS A 29 -2.36 11.47 -0.12
C LYS A 29 -1.71 10.94 1.15
N LYS A 30 -2.53 10.56 2.12
CA LYS A 30 -2.10 10.00 3.41
C LYS A 30 -1.94 8.49 3.41
N GLU A 31 -2.58 7.82 2.46
CA GLU A 31 -2.58 6.36 2.35
C GLU A 31 -2.80 5.92 0.90
N PHE A 32 -2.13 4.84 0.51
CA PHE A 32 -2.42 4.12 -0.72
C PHE A 32 -3.52 3.09 -0.46
N VAL A 33 -4.63 3.21 -1.17
CA VAL A 33 -5.70 2.21 -1.17
C VAL A 33 -5.87 1.69 -2.58
N GLN A 34 -5.66 0.39 -2.77
CA GLN A 34 -5.80 -0.24 -4.09
C GLN A 34 -6.61 -1.53 -3.98
N SER A 35 -7.58 -1.73 -4.88
CA SER A 35 -8.28 -3.00 -5.01
C SER A 35 -7.32 -4.08 -5.51
N LEU A 36 -7.21 -5.19 -4.78
CA LEU A 36 -6.49 -6.39 -5.22
C LEU A 36 -7.28 -7.18 -6.25
N LYS A 37 -8.56 -6.84 -6.46
CA LYS A 37 -9.48 -7.48 -7.43
C LYS A 37 -9.55 -9.01 -7.30
N THR A 38 -9.17 -9.54 -6.14
CA THR A 38 -9.28 -10.96 -5.79
C THR A 38 -10.23 -11.10 -4.60
N LYS A 39 -10.91 -12.25 -4.57
CA LYS A 39 -11.71 -12.73 -3.44
C LYS A 39 -10.94 -13.72 -2.57
N ASP A 40 -9.86 -14.29 -3.10
CA ASP A 40 -9.02 -15.29 -2.47
C ASP A 40 -8.01 -14.65 -1.52
N PHE A 41 -8.03 -15.10 -0.26
CA PHE A 41 -7.15 -14.55 0.77
C PHE A 41 -5.67 -14.87 0.51
N GLN A 42 -5.39 -16.05 -0.05
CA GLN A 42 -4.02 -16.47 -0.41
C GLN A 42 -3.45 -15.56 -1.52
N GLU A 43 -4.22 -15.34 -2.59
CA GLU A 43 -3.85 -14.38 -3.64
C GLU A 43 -3.72 -12.97 -3.08
N ALA A 44 -4.63 -12.53 -2.22
CA ALA A 44 -4.57 -11.22 -1.59
C ALA A 44 -3.29 -11.03 -0.77
N LYS A 45 -2.84 -12.07 -0.06
CA LYS A 45 -1.59 -12.06 0.71
C LYS A 45 -0.36 -11.93 -0.20
N LEU A 46 -0.33 -12.64 -1.33
CA LEU A 46 0.76 -12.55 -2.31
C LEU A 46 0.77 -11.18 -3.03
N LEU A 47 -0.39 -10.71 -3.47
CA LEU A 47 -0.54 -9.42 -4.13
C LEU A 47 -0.15 -8.28 -3.18
N LYS A 48 -0.61 -8.33 -1.92
CA LYS A 48 -0.19 -7.37 -0.89
C LYS A 48 1.33 -7.23 -0.88
N LEU A 49 2.10 -8.32 -0.84
CA LEU A 49 3.57 -8.25 -0.82
C LEU A 49 4.12 -7.52 -2.05
N LYS A 50 3.61 -7.81 -3.25
CA LYS A 50 3.98 -7.10 -4.49
C LYS A 50 3.65 -5.61 -4.43
N PHE A 51 2.49 -5.24 -3.88
CA PHE A 51 2.09 -3.84 -3.72
C PHE A 51 2.94 -3.14 -2.67
N LEU A 52 3.24 -3.79 -1.54
CA LEU A 52 4.12 -3.24 -0.51
C LEU A 52 5.51 -2.94 -1.05
N ASP A 53 6.11 -3.87 -1.80
CA ASP A 53 7.41 -3.66 -2.44
C ASP A 53 7.38 -2.44 -3.38
N ARG A 54 6.34 -2.36 -4.22
CA ARG A 54 6.13 -1.22 -5.10
C ARG A 54 5.96 0.09 -4.33
N TYR A 55 5.17 0.11 -3.27
CA TYR A 55 4.99 1.30 -2.43
C TYR A 55 6.28 1.69 -1.73
N ALA A 56 7.05 0.72 -1.23
CA ALA A 56 8.35 0.97 -0.62
C ALA A 56 9.32 1.61 -1.62
N GLN A 57 9.34 1.15 -2.88
CA GLN A 57 10.15 1.79 -3.92
C GLN A 57 9.68 3.21 -4.24
N MET A 58 8.38 3.43 -4.35
CA MET A 58 7.81 4.77 -4.57
C MET A 58 8.16 5.72 -3.43
N ILE A 59 7.98 5.28 -2.18
CA ILE A 59 8.32 6.04 -0.98
C ILE A 59 9.81 6.32 -0.92
N SER A 60 10.67 5.32 -1.15
CA SER A 60 12.13 5.53 -1.17
C SER A 60 12.54 6.56 -2.22
N GLY A 61 11.94 6.51 -3.42
CA GLY A 61 12.16 7.51 -4.46
C GLY A 61 11.67 8.91 -4.05
N ALA A 62 10.52 9.01 -3.38
CA ALA A 62 9.99 10.27 -2.87
C ALA A 62 10.83 10.82 -1.70
N GLN A 63 11.27 9.96 -0.78
CA GLN A 63 12.16 10.33 0.33
C GLN A 63 13.49 10.89 -0.18
N LYS A 64 14.07 10.29 -1.22
CA LYS A 64 15.27 10.83 -1.87
C LYS A 64 15.08 12.22 -2.47
N GLN A 65 13.86 12.54 -2.92
CA GLN A 65 13.55 13.87 -3.46
C GLN A 65 13.39 14.94 -2.36
N LEU A 66 13.05 14.55 -1.14
CA LEU A 66 12.95 15.47 0.00
C LEU A 66 14.30 15.91 0.57
N GLY A 67 15.39 15.22 0.21
CA GLY A 67 16.74 15.52 0.68
C GLY A 67 16.97 15.19 2.17
N PRO A 68 18.24 15.07 2.61
CA PRO A 68 18.61 14.90 4.01
C PRO A 68 18.32 16.13 4.88
#